data_AF-A0A6U0DSQ6-F1
#
_entry.id   AF-A0A6U0DSQ6-F1
#
_cell.length_a   1.000
_cell.length_b   1.000
_cell.length_c   1.000
_cell.angle_alpha   90.00
_cell.angle_beta   90.00
_cell.angle_gamma   90.00
#
_symmetry.space_group_name_H-M   'P 1'
#
loop_
_entity.id
_entity.type
_entity.pdbx_description
1 polymer ?
#
loop_
_entity_poly.entity_id
_entity_poly.type
_entity_poly.pdbx_seq_one_letter_code
_entity_poly.pdbx_strand_id
1 'polypeptide(L)'
;MTTRNAKYRTGETFWSKYGPSVAVWVSIPLVAADPTRHVLQDAGLWTGASSFMYRSSCEHTDVRCLSVTGFTFLMFTYVGFACMLGGVLVSTGAARKLSSGWRRIRRGE
;
A
#
# COMPACT_ATOMS: atom_id res chain seq x y z
N MET A 1 -31.36 35.02 -17.58
CA MET A 1 -31.26 33.60 -18.00
C MET A 1 -29.78 33.30 -18.23
N THR A 2 -29.08 32.80 -17.21
CA THR A 2 -27.63 32.60 -17.24
C THR A 2 -27.37 31.13 -17.50
N THR A 3 -27.00 30.79 -18.73
CA THR A 3 -26.67 29.43 -19.16
C THR A 3 -25.42 28.97 -18.41
N ARG A 4 -25.60 28.10 -17.40
CA ARG A 4 -24.50 27.36 -16.79
C ARG A 4 -23.92 26.46 -17.86
N ASN A 5 -22.77 26.83 -18.40
CA ASN A 5 -21.95 25.96 -19.24
C ASN A 5 -21.72 24.65 -18.49
N ALA A 6 -22.43 23.59 -18.91
CA ALA A 6 -22.15 22.23 -18.49
C ALA A 6 -20.78 21.90 -19.05
N LYS A 7 -19.75 22.06 -18.21
CA LYS A 7 -18.39 21.62 -18.51
C LYS A 7 -18.44 20.10 -18.58
N TYR A 8 -18.73 19.55 -19.75
CA TYR A 8 -18.55 18.12 -20.04
C TYR A 8 -17.10 17.80 -19.68
N ARG A 9 -16.91 17.02 -18.61
CA ARG A 9 -15.60 16.66 -18.09
C ARG A 9 -15.02 15.59 -19.02
N THR A 10 -14.45 16.05 -20.13
CA THR A 10 -13.80 15.25 -21.17
C THR A 10 -12.72 14.38 -20.53
N GLY A 11 -12.87 13.06 -20.63
CA GLY A 11 -11.86 12.06 -20.30
C GLY A 11 -11.94 11.49 -18.88
N GLU A 12 -12.95 10.67 -18.58
CA GLU A 12 -12.82 9.69 -17.50
C GLU A 12 -11.72 8.69 -17.88
N THR A 13 -10.50 8.94 -17.41
CA THR A 13 -9.37 8.02 -17.56
C THR A 13 -9.71 6.72 -16.82
N PHE A 14 -9.34 5.56 -17.36
CA PHE A 14 -9.53 4.25 -16.72
C PHE A 14 -9.13 4.25 -15.23
N TRP A 15 -8.03 4.95 -14.92
CA TRP A 15 -7.53 5.16 -13.56
C TRP A 15 -8.48 5.93 -12.62
N SER A 16 -9.30 6.85 -13.13
CA SER A 16 -10.29 7.57 -12.32
C SER A 16 -11.45 6.66 -11.90
N LYS A 17 -11.75 5.62 -12.68
CA LYS A 17 -12.88 4.71 -12.44
C LYS A 17 -12.46 3.42 -11.73
N TYR A 18 -11.36 2.83 -12.15
CA TYR A 18 -10.88 1.53 -11.66
C TYR A 18 -9.63 1.61 -10.78
N GLY A 19 -8.95 2.75 -10.71
CA GLY A 19 -7.74 2.91 -9.91
C GLY A 19 -7.86 2.44 -8.46
N PRO A 20 -8.93 2.80 -7.73
CA PRO A 20 -9.12 2.33 -6.35
C PRO A 20 -9.25 0.81 -6.26
N SER A 21 -10.01 0.19 -7.17
CA SER A 21 -10.18 -1.26 -7.20
C SER A 21 -8.89 -1.98 -7.56
N VAL A 22 -8.14 -1.48 -8.55
CA VAL A 22 -6.83 -2.02 -8.93
C VAL A 22 -5.84 -1.93 -7.77
N ALA A 23 -5.82 -0.81 -7.03
CA ALA A 23 -4.96 -0.64 -5.86
C ALA A 23 -5.27 -1.68 -4.77
N VAL A 24 -6.56 -1.98 -4.53
CA VAL A 24 -6.97 -3.02 -3.59
C VAL A 24 -6.57 -4.41 -4.09
N TRP A 25 -6.83 -4.74 -5.35
CA TRP A 25 -6.45 -6.05 -5.91
C TRP A 25 -4.95 -6.30 -5.87
N VAL A 26 -4.14 -5.28 -6.17
CA VAL A 26 -2.67 -5.37 -6.10
C VAL A 26 -2.18 -5.45 -4.65
N SER A 27 -2.88 -4.83 -3.69
CA SER A 27 -2.51 -4.91 -2.28
C SER A 27 -2.58 -6.31 -1.69
N ILE A 28 -3.48 -7.17 -2.20
CA ILE A 28 -3.69 -8.53 -1.69
C ILE A 28 -2.40 -9.37 -1.77
N PRO A 29 -1.79 -9.60 -2.94
CA PRO A 29 -0.54 -10.36 -3.02
C PRO A 29 0.63 -9.65 -2.34
N LEU A 30 0.65 -8.31 -2.32
CA LEU A 30 1.71 -7.53 -1.64
C LEU A 30 1.71 -7.77 -0.12
N VAL A 31 0.55 -7.74 0.52
CA VAL A 31 0.41 -7.99 1.97
C VAL A 31 0.58 -9.48 2.27
N ALA A 32 0.10 -10.36 1.41
CA ALA A 32 0.21 -11.80 1.60
C ALA A 32 1.63 -12.35 1.38
N ALA A 33 2.52 -11.60 0.73
CA ALA A 33 3.87 -12.03 0.39
C ALA A 33 4.70 -12.45 1.63
N ASP A 34 4.70 -11.63 2.70
CA ASP A 34 5.49 -11.93 3.90
C ASP A 34 4.93 -13.11 4.73
N PRO A 35 3.61 -13.21 5.00
CA PRO A 35 3.02 -14.41 5.57
C PRO A 35 3.28 -15.67 4.73
N THR A 36 3.25 -15.57 3.39
CA THR A 36 3.54 -16.70 2.52
C THR A 36 4.98 -17.18 2.68
N ARG A 37 5.94 -16.26 2.81
CA ARG A 37 7.35 -16.61 3.12
C ARG A 37 7.45 -17.38 4.43
N HIS A 38 6.77 -16.94 5.48
CA HIS A 38 6.74 -17.64 6.77
C HIS A 38 6.16 -19.05 6.65
N VAL A 39 5.02 -19.20 5.97
CA VAL A 39 4.42 -20.53 5.73
C VAL A 39 5.35 -21.44 4.94
N LEU A 40 6.07 -20.91 3.94
CA LEU A 40 7.05 -21.68 3.16
C LEU A 40 8.27 -22.08 3.99
N GLN A 41 8.69 -21.25 4.96
CA GLN A 41 9.72 -21.60 5.93
C GLN A 41 9.26 -22.71 6.86
N ASP A 42 8.05 -22.60 7.41
CA ASP A 42 7.47 -23.57 8.34
C ASP A 42 7.22 -24.93 7.67
N ALA A 43 6.83 -24.92 6.39
CA ALA A 43 6.68 -26.12 5.58
C ALA A 43 8.02 -26.76 5.16
N GLY A 44 9.16 -26.15 5.49
CA GLY A 44 10.49 -26.63 5.10
C GLY A 44 10.82 -26.44 3.62
N LEU A 45 9.95 -25.78 2.84
CA LEU A 45 10.09 -25.59 1.39
C LEU A 45 11.06 -24.47 1.03
N TRP A 46 11.22 -23.48 1.92
CA TRP A 46 12.11 -22.34 1.69
C TRP A 46 12.91 -22.00 2.95
N THR A 47 13.91 -22.82 3.28
CA THR A 47 14.75 -22.69 4.50
C THR A 47 16.15 -22.14 4.24
N GLY A 48 16.47 -21.77 3.00
CA GLY A 48 17.79 -21.23 2.64
C GLY A 48 18.08 -19.85 3.26
N ALA A 49 19.34 -19.43 3.20
CA ALA A 49 19.80 -18.11 3.66
C ALA A 49 18.98 -16.94 3.07
N SER A 50 18.43 -17.12 1.87
CA SER A 50 17.57 -16.15 1.19
C SER A 50 16.18 -16.00 1.79
N SER A 51 15.73 -16.93 2.64
CA SER A 51 14.40 -16.87 3.27
C SER A 51 14.39 -16.06 4.57
N PHE A 52 15.55 -15.93 5.23
CA PHE A 52 15.67 -15.30 6.53
C PHE A 52 15.54 -13.78 6.44
N MET A 53 14.75 -13.21 7.34
CA MET A 53 14.50 -11.78 7.42
C MET A 53 15.72 -11.00 7.93
N TYR A 54 16.50 -11.60 8.83
CA TYR A 54 17.71 -11.01 9.39
C TYR A 54 18.96 -11.78 8.98
N ARG A 55 20.10 -11.10 8.92
CA ARG A 55 21.40 -11.75 8.68
C ARG A 55 21.84 -12.51 9.92
N SER A 56 22.34 -13.73 9.73
CA SER A 56 22.78 -14.62 10.82
C SER A 56 24.01 -14.12 11.59
N SER A 57 24.79 -13.21 11.01
CA SER A 57 25.98 -12.62 11.64
C SER A 57 25.67 -11.42 12.55
N CYS A 58 24.39 -11.08 12.72
CA CYS A 58 23.96 -10.01 13.63
C CYS A 58 23.35 -10.60 14.90
N GLU A 59 23.79 -10.12 16.05
CA GLU A 59 23.24 -10.47 17.37
C GLU A 59 21.94 -9.70 17.68
N HIS A 60 21.74 -8.54 17.03
CA HIS A 60 20.58 -7.67 17.27
C HIS A 60 19.58 -7.71 16.10
N THR A 61 18.30 -7.79 16.43
CA THR A 61 17.15 -7.78 15.50
C THR A 61 16.72 -6.36 15.14
N ASP A 62 17.70 -5.51 14.79
CA ASP A 62 17.46 -4.14 14.33
C ASP A 62 17.21 -4.07 12.83
N VAL A 63 16.57 -2.99 12.37
CA VAL A 63 16.37 -2.68 10.95
C VAL A 63 17.68 -2.61 10.15
N ARG A 64 18.81 -2.39 10.82
CA ARG A 64 20.16 -2.38 10.22
C ARG A 64 20.67 -3.77 9.86
N CYS A 65 20.14 -4.81 10.51
CA CYS A 65 20.53 -6.21 10.29
C CYS A 65 19.56 -6.95 9.36
N LEU A 66 18.65 -6.22 8.70
CA LEU A 66 17.70 -6.76 7.77
C LEU A 66 18.43 -7.29 6.52
N SER A 67 18.09 -8.51 6.11
CA SER A 67 18.57 -9.07 4.86
C SER A 67 17.93 -8.34 3.67
N VAL A 68 18.49 -8.50 2.47
CA VAL A 68 17.89 -7.94 1.26
C VAL A 68 16.47 -8.48 1.09
N THR A 69 16.28 -9.79 1.34
CA THR A 69 14.95 -10.40 1.32
C THR A 69 14.01 -9.80 2.35
N GLY A 70 14.47 -9.66 3.59
CA GLY A 70 13.68 -9.04 4.65
C GLY A 70 13.24 -7.62 4.29
N PHE A 71 14.13 -6.82 3.68
CA PHE A 71 13.78 -5.48 3.21
C PHE A 71 12.73 -5.51 2.09
N THR A 72 12.87 -6.41 1.11
CA THR A 72 11.89 -6.52 0.02
C THR A 72 10.50 -6.89 0.53
N PHE A 73 10.38 -7.92 1.37
CA PHE A 73 9.09 -8.33 1.93
C PHE A 73 8.49 -7.29 2.87
N LEU A 74 9.32 -6.61 3.68
CA LEU A 74 8.89 -5.51 4.52
C LEU A 74 8.28 -4.37 3.67
N MET A 75 8.98 -3.97 2.60
CA MET A 75 8.50 -2.92 1.70
C MET A 75 7.22 -3.36 0.97
N PHE A 76 7.11 -4.61 0.53
CA PHE A 76 5.89 -5.14 -0.09
C PHE A 76 4.70 -5.05 0.86
N THR A 77 4.87 -5.44 2.11
CA THR A 77 3.81 -5.38 3.12
C THR A 77 3.37 -3.93 3.38
N TYR A 78 4.31 -3.00 3.60
CA TYR A 78 3.96 -1.60 3.85
C TYR A 78 3.34 -0.91 2.63
N VAL A 79 3.88 -1.15 1.43
CA VAL A 79 3.30 -0.63 0.18
C VAL A 79 1.92 -1.24 -0.05
N GLY A 80 1.75 -2.53 0.23
CA GLY A 80 0.45 -3.22 0.18
C GLY A 80 -0.57 -2.56 1.09
N PHE A 81 -0.24 -2.33 2.36
CA PHE A 81 -1.12 -1.62 3.30
C PHE A 81 -1.44 -0.19 2.84
N ALA A 82 -0.46 0.55 2.33
CA ALA A 82 -0.68 1.89 1.80
C ALA A 82 -1.62 1.88 0.59
N CYS A 83 -1.45 0.93 -0.34
CA CYS A 83 -2.34 0.74 -1.49
C CYS A 83 -3.76 0.36 -1.05
N MET A 84 -3.90 -0.54 -0.08
CA MET A 84 -5.20 -0.94 0.45
C MET A 84 -5.92 0.26 1.10
N LEU A 85 -5.25 0.95 2.02
CA LEU A 85 -5.80 2.12 2.71
C LEU A 85 -6.15 3.25 1.73
N GLY A 86 -5.24 3.56 0.80
CA GLY A 86 -5.47 4.55 -0.24
C GLY A 86 -6.65 4.19 -1.14
N GLY A 87 -6.73 2.93 -1.59
CA GLY A 87 -7.83 2.42 -2.41
C GLY A 87 -9.17 2.55 -1.70
N VAL A 88 -9.26 2.14 -0.43
CA VAL A 88 -10.49 2.24 0.39
C VAL A 88 -10.89 3.71 0.63
N LEU A 89 -9.93 4.57 0.99
CA LEU A 89 -10.21 5.99 1.25
C LEU A 89 -10.68 6.73 -0.01
N VAL A 90 -10.15 6.37 -1.18
CA VAL A 90 -10.59 6.96 -2.45
C VAL A 90 -11.94 6.38 -2.88
N SER A 91 -12.15 5.07 -2.73
CA SER A 91 -13.41 4.40 -3.08
C SER A 91 -14.60 4.93 -2.28
N THR A 92 -14.41 5.18 -0.99
CA THR A 92 -15.45 5.73 -0.10
C THR A 92 -15.68 7.24 -0.26
N GLY A 93 -14.86 7.93 -1.05
CA GLY A 93 -14.85 9.40 -1.11
C GLY A 93 -14.32 10.07 0.17
N ALA A 94 -13.92 9.30 1.18
CA ALA A 94 -13.39 9.79 2.45
C ALA A 94 -12.12 10.62 2.26
N ALA A 95 -11.28 10.27 1.27
CA ALA A 95 -10.06 11.01 0.93
C ALA A 95 -10.34 12.50 0.66
N ARG A 96 -11.44 12.82 -0.04
CA ARG A 96 -11.80 14.22 -0.33
C ARG A 96 -12.20 14.94 0.95
N LYS A 97 -13.01 14.30 1.80
CA LYS A 97 -13.46 14.86 3.09
C LYS A 97 -12.28 15.11 4.03
N LEU A 98 -11.36 14.15 4.12
CA LEU A 98 -10.14 14.26 4.90
C LEU A 98 -9.24 15.39 4.41
N SER A 99 -9.04 15.52 3.10
CA SER A 99 -8.22 16.59 2.52
C SER A 99 -8.79 17.99 2.76
N SER A 100 -10.12 18.11 2.78
CA SER A 100 -10.81 19.37 3.04
C SER A 100 -10.72 19.73 4.51
N GLY A 101 -10.90 18.76 5.42
CA GLY A 101 -10.69 18.95 6.87
C GLY A 101 -9.26 19.34 7.21
N TRP A 102 -8.27 18.63 6.66
CA TRP A 102 -6.85 18.93 6.86
C TRP A 102 -6.48 20.35 6.40
N ARG A 103 -7.08 20.81 5.29
CA ARG A 103 -6.88 22.17 4.79
C ARG A 103 -7.47 23.25 5.70
N ARG A 104 -8.55 22.98 6.44
CA ARG A 104 -9.12 23.91 7.44
C ARG A 104 -8.20 24.02 8.65
N ILE A 105 -7.79 22.89 9.22
CA ILE A 105 -6.84 22.83 10.33
C ILE A 105 -5.53 23.54 9.97
N ARG A 106 -5.00 23.30 8.76
CA ARG A 106 -3.77 23.97 8.29
C ARG A 106 -3.94 25.49 8.11
N ARG A 107 -5.16 25.98 7.91
CA ARG A 107 -5.47 27.42 7.83
C ARG A 107 -5.80 28.03 9.20
N GLY A 108 -5.85 27.24 10.27
CA GLY A 108 -6.20 27.70 11.60
C GLY A 108 -7.69 27.99 11.79
N GLU A 109 -8.55 27.42 10.94
CA GLU A 109 -10.02 27.37 11.11
C GLU A 109 -10.42 26.10 11.86
#